data_AF-A0AA97HE98-F1
#
_entry.id   AF-A0AA97HE98-F1
#
_cell.length_a   1.000
_cell.length_b   1.000
_cell.length_c   1.000
_cell.angle_alpha   90.00
_cell.angle_beta   90.00
_cell.angle_gamma   90.00
#
_symmetry.space_group_name_H-M   'P 1'
#
loop_
_entity.id
_entity.type
_entity.pdbx_description
1 polymer ?
#
loop_
_entity_poly.entity_id
_entity_poly.type
_entity_poly.pdbx_seq_one_letter_code
_entity_poly.pdbx_strand_id
1 'polypeptide(L)'
;MKFDKMRFDIALEQAGSSDKTLKIVIADEKDLIWAEEIKTLYPSLPLYLQPCNLELEEAPSIETLTSKTLNLIDEVIQRGWFDATVLPQLHVYLWGNEKGV
;
A
#
# COMPACT_ATOMS: atom_id res chain seq x y z
N MET A 1 7.56 8.80 11.71
CA MET A 1 7.52 10.11 11.00
C MET A 1 6.11 10.32 10.53
N LYS A 2 5.48 11.47 10.80
CA LYS A 2 4.12 11.75 10.30
C LYS A 2 4.20 12.21 8.85
N PHE A 3 3.15 11.93 8.07
CA PHE A 3 3.00 12.47 6.72
C PHE A 3 3.07 14.00 6.75
N ASP A 4 3.89 14.57 5.88
CA ASP A 4 4.06 16.02 5.73
C ASP A 4 3.59 16.40 4.33
N LYS A 5 2.39 17.00 4.28
CA LYS A 5 1.74 17.38 3.04
C LYS A 5 2.58 18.36 2.21
N MET A 6 3.19 19.35 2.85
CA MET A 6 3.96 20.38 2.16
C MET A 6 5.18 19.76 1.47
N ARG A 7 5.90 18.88 2.16
CA ARG A 7 7.05 18.17 1.58
C ARG A 7 6.63 17.25 0.44
N PHE A 8 5.48 16.59 0.57
CA PHE A 8 4.96 15.71 -0.47
C PHE A 8 4.57 16.50 -1.73
N ASP A 9 3.86 17.62 -1.58
CA ASP A 9 3.46 18.49 -2.69
C ASP A 9 4.69 19.04 -3.44
N ILE A 10 5.72 19.48 -2.72
CA ILE A 10 6.99 19.93 -3.32
C ILE A 10 7.65 18.79 -4.11
N ALA A 11 7.64 17.57 -3.58
CA ALA A 11 8.21 16.41 -4.29
C ALA A 11 7.43 16.08 -5.57
N LEU A 12 6.09 16.19 -5.55
CA LEU A 12 5.26 16.00 -6.75
C LEU A 12 5.57 17.05 -7.82
N GLU A 13 5.71 18.31 -7.42
CA GLU A 13 6.06 19.41 -8.33
C GLU A 13 7.44 19.20 -8.95
N GLN A 14 8.45 18.85 -8.13
CA GLN A 14 9.81 18.59 -8.59
C GLN A 14 9.89 17.38 -9.54
N ALA A 15 9.04 16.39 -9.35
CA ALA A 15 8.95 15.24 -10.25
C ALA A 15 8.31 15.59 -11.62
N GLY A 16 7.72 16.78 -11.79
CA GLY A 16 7.31 17.31 -13.09
C GLY A 16 6.33 16.42 -13.85
N SER A 17 6.61 16.10 -15.12
CA SER A 17 5.75 15.28 -15.98
C SER A 17 6.03 13.77 -15.93
N SER A 18 6.86 13.29 -15.00
CA SER A 18 7.10 11.84 -14.86
C SER A 18 5.83 11.07 -14.47
N ASP A 19 5.80 9.78 -14.78
CA ASP A 19 4.78 8.89 -14.22
C ASP A 19 4.96 8.79 -12.70
N LYS A 20 3.86 8.93 -11.97
CA LYS A 20 3.80 8.94 -10.51
C LYS A 20 2.66 8.05 -10.06
N THR A 21 2.86 7.37 -8.95
CA THR A 21 1.84 6.54 -8.31
C THR A 21 1.90 6.73 -6.80
N LEU A 22 0.79 6.52 -6.13
CA LEU A 22 0.73 6.41 -4.68
C LEU A 22 0.78 4.94 -4.31
N LYS A 23 1.76 4.52 -3.52
CA LYS A 23 1.75 3.20 -2.90
C LYS A 23 1.66 3.33 -1.39
N ILE A 24 0.59 2.81 -0.81
CA ILE A 24 0.32 2.86 0.63
C ILE A 24 0.35 1.43 1.19
N VAL A 25 1.06 1.26 2.31
CA VAL A 25 1.09 0.00 3.05
C VAL A 25 0.01 0.05 4.13
N ILE A 26 -0.79 -1.01 4.22
CA ILE A 26 -1.97 -1.10 5.07
C ILE A 26 -1.73 -2.19 6.12
N ALA A 27 -1.57 -1.81 7.38
CA ALA A 27 -1.50 -2.75 8.51
C ALA A 27 -2.87 -2.96 9.17
N ASP A 28 -3.70 -1.91 9.22
CA ASP A 28 -5.00 -1.94 9.87
C ASP A 28 -6.02 -0.99 9.22
N GLU A 29 -7.21 -0.92 9.82
CA GLU A 29 -8.32 -0.07 9.39
C GLU A 29 -7.99 1.44 9.45
N LYS A 30 -7.11 1.88 10.35
CA LYS A 30 -6.73 3.29 10.42
C LYS A 30 -5.90 3.68 9.20
N ASP A 31 -5.07 2.76 8.71
CA ASP A 31 -4.32 2.97 7.47
C ASP A 31 -5.26 3.01 6.25
N LEU A 32 -6.35 2.23 6.24
CA LEU A 32 -7.38 2.32 5.19
C LEU A 32 -8.08 3.66 5.20
N ILE A 33 -8.53 4.15 6.37
CA ILE A 33 -9.15 5.47 6.50
C ILE A 33 -8.17 6.56 6.02
N TRP A 34 -6.91 6.47 6.44
CA TRP A 34 -5.90 7.40 6.00
C TRP A 34 -5.64 7.33 4.48
N ALA A 35 -5.63 6.13 3.88
CA ALA A 35 -5.51 5.97 2.44
C ALA A 35 -6.66 6.62 1.67
N GLU A 36 -7.88 6.61 2.23
CA GLU A 36 -9.06 7.30 1.68
C GLU A 36 -8.87 8.83 1.65
N GLU A 37 -8.35 9.38 2.76
CA GLU A 37 -8.02 10.80 2.87
C GLU A 37 -6.98 11.20 1.83
N ILE A 38 -5.91 10.41 1.68
CA ILE A 38 -4.84 10.66 0.70
C ILE A 38 -5.36 10.53 -0.73
N LYS A 39 -6.18 9.52 -1.04
CA LYS A 39 -6.81 9.37 -2.37
C LYS A 39 -7.65 10.60 -2.71
N THR A 40 -8.38 11.13 -1.73
CA THR A 40 -9.21 12.34 -1.91
C THR A 40 -8.36 13.59 -2.15
N LEU A 41 -7.21 13.71 -1.50
CA LEU A 41 -6.28 14.82 -1.69
C LEU A 41 -5.54 14.77 -3.03
N TYR A 42 -5.30 13.57 -3.56
CA TYR A 42 -4.51 13.35 -4.78
C TYR A 42 -5.22 12.40 -5.77
N PRO A 43 -6.43 12.74 -6.25
CA PRO A 43 -7.27 11.83 -7.02
C PRO A 43 -6.72 11.49 -8.42
N SER A 44 -5.74 12.24 -8.92
CA SER A 44 -5.09 11.99 -10.21
C SER A 44 -3.96 10.98 -10.15
N LEU A 45 -3.48 10.59 -8.97
CA LEU A 45 -2.40 9.63 -8.82
C LEU A 45 -2.97 8.21 -8.73
N PRO A 46 -2.55 7.27 -9.59
CA PRO A 46 -2.92 5.87 -9.47
C PRO A 46 -2.57 5.33 -8.08
N LEU A 47 -3.55 4.70 -7.43
CA LEU A 47 -3.41 4.20 -6.07
C LEU A 47 -3.10 2.71 -6.05
N TYR A 48 -2.03 2.35 -5.35
CA TYR A 48 -1.61 0.99 -5.07
C TYR A 48 -1.65 0.75 -3.57
N LEU A 49 -2.26 -0.35 -3.16
CA LEU A 49 -2.37 -0.76 -1.77
C LEU A 49 -1.64 -2.08 -1.57
N GLN A 50 -0.95 -2.22 -0.45
CA GLN A 50 -0.18 -3.41 -0.14
C GLN A 50 -0.39 -3.77 1.34
N PRO A 51 -0.71 -5.03 1.67
CA PRO A 51 -0.82 -5.43 3.07
C PRO A 51 0.55 -5.30 3.75
N CYS A 52 0.55 -4.86 5.00
CA CYS A 52 1.75 -4.82 5.82
C CYS A 52 2.11 -6.24 6.27
N ASN A 53 3.37 -6.64 6.08
CA ASN A 53 3.88 -7.83 6.73
C ASN A 53 4.21 -7.52 8.20
N LEU A 54 3.32 -7.92 9.10
CA LEU A 54 3.50 -7.79 10.55
C LEU A 54 4.30 -8.95 11.17
N GLU A 55 4.54 -10.03 10.43
CA GLU A 55 5.30 -11.19 10.90
C GLU A 55 6.78 -10.97 10.56
N LEU A 56 7.53 -10.42 11.53
CA LEU A 56 8.94 -10.04 11.36
C LEU A 56 9.92 -11.07 11.91
N GLU A 57 9.51 -11.87 12.89
CA GLU A 57 10.37 -12.85 13.57
C GLU A 57 10.46 -14.17 12.80
N GLU A 58 9.32 -14.65 12.31
CA GLU A 58 9.22 -15.84 11.48
C GLU A 58 8.68 -15.48 10.10
N ALA A 59 9.15 -16.17 9.06
CA ALA A 59 8.64 -15.96 7.72
C ALA A 59 7.17 -16.38 7.68
N PRO A 60 6.25 -15.49 7.25
CA PRO A 60 4.84 -15.83 7.17
C PRO A 60 4.62 -16.94 6.15
N SER A 61 3.64 -17.81 6.42
CA SER A 61 3.25 -18.82 5.44
C SER A 61 2.62 -18.16 4.20
N ILE A 62 2.73 -18.83 3.05
CA ILE A 62 2.06 -18.39 1.80
C ILE A 62 0.55 -18.25 2.01
N GLU A 63 -0.06 -19.12 2.81
CA GLU A 63 -1.48 -19.05 3.17
C GLU A 63 -1.78 -17.75 3.91
N THR A 64 -0.99 -17.41 4.94
CA THR A 64 -1.14 -16.17 5.71
C THR A 64 -1.01 -14.92 4.83
N LEU A 65 -0.01 -14.88 3.95
CA LEU A 65 0.19 -13.78 3.01
C LEU A 65 -0.99 -13.63 2.04
N THR A 66 -1.52 -14.76 1.59
CA THR A 66 -2.64 -14.81 0.66
C THR A 66 -3.91 -14.34 1.33
N SER A 67 -4.21 -14.80 2.54
CA SER A 67 -5.36 -14.34 3.32
C SER A 67 -5.29 -12.83 3.59
N LYS A 68 -4.12 -12.28 3.94
CA LYS A 68 -3.98 -10.82 4.12
C LYS A 68 -4.25 -10.03 2.84
N THR A 69 -3.78 -10.55 1.70
CA THR A 69 -4.00 -9.91 0.39
C THR A 69 -5.47 -9.96 -0.01
N LEU A 70 -6.12 -11.12 0.14
CA LEU A 70 -7.55 -11.31 -0.15
C LEU A 70 -8.43 -10.42 0.74
N ASN A 71 -8.15 -10.36 2.04
CA ASN A 71 -8.90 -9.49 2.95
C ASN A 71 -8.79 -8.01 2.52
N LEU A 72 -7.60 -7.54 2.12
CA LEU A 72 -7.44 -6.18 1.63
C LEU A 72 -8.18 -5.94 0.31
N ILE A 73 -8.23 -6.93 -0.58
CA ILE A 73 -9.05 -6.87 -1.80
C ILE A 73 -10.53 -6.70 -1.43
N ASP A 74 -11.03 -7.47 -0.48
CA ASP A 74 -12.43 -7.39 -0.05
C ASP A 74 -12.76 -6.01 0.54
N GLU A 75 -11.88 -5.44 1.37
CA GLU A 75 -12.02 -4.08 1.90
C GLU A 75 -12.08 -3.01 0.79
N VAL A 76 -11.19 -3.11 -0.20
CA VAL A 76 -11.14 -2.21 -1.36
C VAL A 76 -12.43 -2.29 -2.18
N ILE A 77 -12.96 -3.50 -2.39
CA ILE A 77 -14.22 -3.72 -3.10
C ILE A 77 -15.40 -3.12 -2.32
N GLN A 78 -15.47 -3.36 -1.00
CA GLN A 78 -16.54 -2.83 -0.14
C GLN A 78 -16.57 -1.30 -0.13
N ARG A 79 -15.40 -0.65 -0.24
CA ARG A 79 -15.27 0.82 -0.34
C ARG A 79 -15.52 1.37 -1.73
N GLY A 80 -15.72 0.52 -2.74
CA GLY A 80 -15.96 0.93 -4.13
C GLY A 80 -14.72 1.54 -4.81
N TRP A 81 -13.51 1.23 -4.35
CA TRP A 81 -12.27 1.75 -4.90
C TRP A 81 -11.81 0.95 -6.12
N PHE A 82 -12.62 0.92 -7.17
CA PHE A 82 -12.40 0.09 -8.37
C PHE A 82 -11.21 0.52 -9.24
N ASP A 83 -10.67 1.71 -9.00
CA ASP A 83 -9.48 2.27 -9.63
C ASP A 83 -8.18 1.99 -8.83
N ALA A 84 -8.29 1.46 -7.62
CA ALA A 84 -7.14 1.08 -6.79
C ALA A 84 -6.64 -0.33 -7.16
N THR A 85 -5.32 -0.52 -7.14
CA THR A 85 -4.69 -1.83 -7.37
C THR A 85 -4.11 -2.38 -6.08
N VAL A 86 -4.52 -3.59 -5.69
CA VAL A 86 -3.92 -4.30 -4.55
C VAL A 86 -2.74 -5.15 -5.03
N LEU A 87 -1.57 -5.00 -4.39
CA LEU A 87 -0.37 -5.76 -4.71
C LEU A 87 0.08 -6.58 -3.47
N PRO A 88 0.45 -7.86 -3.63
CA PRO A 88 1.15 -8.60 -2.58
C PRO A 88 2.61 -8.13 -2.46
N GLN A 89 3.24 -8.43 -1.32
CA GLN A 89 4.71 -8.34 -1.20
C GLN A 89 5.37 -9.57 -1.81
N LEU A 90 5.61 -9.56 -3.12
CA LEU A 90 6.17 -10.71 -3.85
C LEU A 90 7.50 -11.23 -3.25
N HIS A 91 8.35 -10.36 -2.72
CA HIS A 91 9.60 -10.82 -2.10
C HIS A 91 9.34 -11.72 -0.88
N VAL A 92 8.32 -11.42 -0.07
CA VAL A 92 7.99 -12.25 1.10
C VAL A 92 7.39 -13.59 0.68
N TYR A 93 6.65 -13.62 -0.43
CA TYR A 93 6.17 -14.88 -1.00
C TYR A 93 7.31 -15.80 -1.47
N LEU A 94 8.40 -15.23 -1.97
CA LEU A 94 9.50 -15.98 -2.57
C LEU A 94 10.59 -16.34 -1.55
N TRP A 95 10.90 -15.42 -0.64
CA TRP A 95 12.07 -15.52 0.26
C TRP A 95 11.73 -15.24 1.74
N GLY A 96 10.46 -15.10 2.09
CA GLY A 96 10.07 -14.74 3.45
C GLY A 96 10.67 -13.41 3.90
N ASN A 97 11.25 -13.38 5.11
CA ASN A 97 11.86 -12.18 5.68
C ASN A 97 13.36 -12.03 5.36
N GLU A 98 13.87 -12.77 4.38
CA GLU A 98 15.28 -12.68 3.99
C GLU A 98 15.63 -11.27 3.50
N LYS A 99 16.81 -10.78 3.89
CA LYS A 99 17.28 -9.43 3.57
C LYS A 99 18.33 -9.50 2.46
N GLY A 100 18.26 -8.58 1.51
CA GLY A 100 19.27 -8.45 0.44
C GLY A 100 19.03 -9.35 -0.79
N VAL A 101 17.80 -9.85 -0.94
CA VAL A 101 17.30 -10.63 -2.08
C VAL A 101 16.48 -9.78 -3.04
#